data_AF-X0Y153-F1
#
_entry.id   AF-X0Y153-F1
#
_cell.length_a   1.000
_cell.length_b   1.000
_cell.length_c   1.000
_cell.angle_alpha   90.00
_cell.angle_beta   90.00
_cell.angle_gamma   90.00
#
_symmetry.space_group_name_H-M   'P 1'
#
loop_
_entity.id
_entity.type
_entity.pdbx_description
1 polymer ?
#
loop_
_entity_poly.entity_id
_entity_poly.type
_entity_poly.pdbx_seq_one_letter_code
_entity_poly.pdbx_strand_id
1 'polypeptide(L)'
;AGTEFDYCPSNPNVGGDHAALWETSYLWYLRPDCVDLSIYFDRPQEPLIGVGGTDPREKARIEIGQKGCNLIVEGMIHQAKKLLKKVM
;
A
#
# COMPACT_ATOMS: atom_id res chain seq x y z
N ALA A 1 6.96 14.04 -12.22
CA ALA A 1 6.24 12.98 -11.48
C ALA A 1 6.80 11.66 -11.98
N GLY A 2 7.07 10.70 -11.10
CA GLY A 2 7.58 9.40 -11.53
C GLY A 2 6.53 8.62 -12.31
N THR A 3 6.97 7.67 -13.13
CA THR A 3 6.09 6.65 -13.72
C THR A 3 5.58 5.69 -12.64
N GLU A 4 4.58 4.87 -12.97
CA GLU A 4 4.08 3.78 -12.11
C GLU A 4 5.18 2.82 -11.64
N PHE A 5 6.31 2.77 -12.36
CA PHE A 5 7.47 1.93 -12.07
C PHE A 5 8.63 2.69 -11.42
N ASP A 6 8.48 3.99 -11.15
CA ASP A 6 9.48 4.77 -10.43
C ASP A 6 9.31 4.52 -8.92
N TYR A 7 9.68 3.30 -8.51
CA TYR A 7 9.49 2.81 -7.15
C TYR A 7 10.36 3.57 -6.16
N CYS A 8 9.74 4.00 -5.06
CA CYS A 8 10.48 4.31 -3.85
C CYS A 8 11.25 3.04 -3.41
N PRO A 9 12.55 3.12 -3.09
CA PRO A 9 13.30 1.99 -2.58
C PRO A 9 12.56 1.35 -1.40
N SER A 10 12.61 0.02 -1.27
CA SER A 10 11.87 -0.68 -0.22
C SER A 10 12.19 -0.08 1.15
N ASN A 11 11.17 0.43 1.84
CA ASN A 11 11.29 0.87 3.22
C ASN A 11 10.34 0.04 4.08
N PRO A 12 10.80 -0.52 5.21
CA PRO A 12 10.01 -1.43 6.04
C PRO A 12 8.78 -0.77 6.67
N ASN A 13 8.72 0.56 6.68
CA ASN A 13 7.63 1.33 7.28
C ASN A 13 6.66 1.90 6.24
N VAL A 14 7.12 2.13 5.01
CA VAL A 14 6.34 2.69 3.89
C VAL A 14 7.00 2.28 2.58
N GLY A 15 6.25 1.90 1.56
CA GLY A 15 6.80 1.53 0.25
C GLY A 15 5.75 1.71 -0.85
N GLY A 16 6.21 1.92 -2.08
CA GLY A 16 5.37 1.78 -3.27
C GLY A 16 5.52 0.35 -3.80
N ASP A 17 4.40 -0.27 -4.15
CA ASP A 17 4.30 -1.56 -4.81
C ASP A 17 3.03 -1.54 -5.67
N HIS A 18 3.05 -2.20 -6.81
CA HIS A 18 1.91 -2.24 -7.73
C HIS A 18 1.10 -3.51 -7.48
N ALA A 19 -0.12 -3.35 -6.98
CA ALA A 19 -1.05 -4.42 -6.63
C ALA A 19 -0.45 -5.50 -5.70
N ALA A 20 0.56 -5.16 -4.89
CA ALA A 20 1.26 -6.10 -4.02
C ALA A 20 0.88 -5.85 -2.54
N LEU A 21 1.80 -6.09 -1.60
CA LEU A 21 1.60 -5.90 -0.16
C LEU A 21 0.88 -4.61 0.24
N TRP A 22 1.40 -3.41 -0.08
CA TRP A 22 0.83 -2.19 0.49
C TRP A 22 -0.46 -1.79 -0.20
N GLU A 23 -0.51 -1.78 -1.54
CA GLU A 23 -1.73 -1.41 -2.27
C GLU A 23 -2.89 -2.36 -1.94
N THR A 24 -2.62 -3.67 -1.89
CA THR A 24 -3.64 -4.65 -1.49
C THR A 24 -4.07 -4.41 -0.04
N SER A 25 -3.14 -4.19 0.89
CA SER A 25 -3.48 -3.94 2.30
C SER A 25 -4.30 -2.65 2.48
N TYR A 26 -3.93 -1.57 1.79
CA TYR A 26 -4.68 -0.30 1.82
C TYR A 26 -6.09 -0.49 1.29
N LEU A 27 -6.22 -1.11 0.11
CA LEU A 27 -7.53 -1.34 -0.49
C LEU A 27 -8.37 -2.27 0.38
N TRP A 28 -7.78 -3.30 0.98
CA TRP A 28 -8.50 -4.22 1.86
C TRP A 28 -9.03 -3.52 3.11
N TYR A 29 -8.26 -2.61 3.70
CA TYR A 29 -8.72 -1.81 4.84
C TYR A 29 -9.82 -0.82 4.44
N LEU A 30 -9.67 -0.12 3.32
CA LEU A 30 -10.59 0.96 2.92
C LEU A 30 -11.86 0.45 2.23
N ARG A 31 -11.75 -0.64 1.48
CA ARG A 31 -12.76 -1.26 0.61
C ARG A 31 -12.59 -2.79 0.62
N PRO A 32 -12.92 -3.44 1.75
CA PRO A 32 -12.73 -4.89 1.90
C PRO A 32 -13.53 -5.71 0.87
N ASP A 33 -14.58 -5.13 0.30
CA ASP A 33 -15.39 -5.70 -0.78
C ASP A 33 -14.67 -5.78 -2.13
N CYS A 34 -13.52 -5.11 -2.28
CA CYS A 34 -12.73 -5.06 -3.51
C CYS A 34 -11.47 -5.94 -3.49
N VAL A 35 -11.23 -6.68 -2.39
CA VAL A 35 -10.06 -7.56 -2.26
C VAL A 35 -10.51 -8.99 -1.96
N ASP A 36 -10.15 -9.91 -2.84
CA ASP A 36 -10.37 -11.34 -2.66
C ASP A 36 -9.09 -12.13 -2.95
N LEU A 37 -8.37 -12.51 -1.89
CA LEU A 37 -7.19 -13.38 -2.00
C LEU A 37 -7.54 -14.87 -2.01
N SER A 38 -8.79 -15.23 -1.69
CA SER A 38 -9.21 -16.64 -1.63
C SER A 38 -9.15 -17.31 -3.00
N ILE A 39 -9.27 -16.53 -4.08
CA ILE A 39 -9.12 -17.00 -5.46
C ILE A 39 -7.76 -17.65 -5.74
N TYR A 40 -6.76 -17.44 -4.87
CA TYR A 40 -5.41 -18.00 -5.04
C TYR A 40 -5.09 -19.18 -4.12
N PHE A 41 -6.01 -19.59 -3.23
CA PHE A 41 -5.75 -20.64 -2.22
C PHE A 41 -5.35 -21.98 -2.85
N ASP A 42 -5.94 -22.35 -3.99
CA ASP A 42 -5.61 -23.60 -4.70
C ASP A 42 -4.49 -23.46 -5.73
N ARG A 43 -3.97 -22.24 -5.94
CA ARG A 43 -2.90 -21.93 -6.92
C ARG A 43 -1.84 -21.00 -6.33
N PRO A 44 -1.20 -21.37 -5.19
CA PRO A 44 -0.28 -20.50 -4.48
C PRO A 44 1.01 -20.19 -5.26
N GLN A 45 1.34 -21.00 -6.28
CA GLN A 45 2.53 -20.83 -7.10
C GLN A 45 2.24 -20.18 -8.46
N GLU A 46 0.98 -19.85 -8.75
CA GLU A 46 0.64 -19.18 -10.00
C GLU A 46 1.31 -17.79 -10.04
N PRO A 47 2.00 -17.43 -11.14
CA PRO A 47 2.54 -16.09 -11.31
C PRO A 47 1.44 -15.03 -11.24
N LEU A 48 1.63 -14.01 -10.41
CA LEU A 48 0.71 -12.88 -10.34
C LEU A 48 1.01 -11.89 -11.49
N ILE A 49 0.14 -11.88 -12.50
CA ILE A 49 0.29 -10.98 -13.65
C ILE A 49 -0.06 -9.55 -13.25
N GLY A 50 0.83 -8.61 -13.56
CA GLY A 50 0.63 -7.19 -13.23
C GLY A 50 0.85 -6.85 -11.75
N VAL A 51 1.45 -7.74 -10.96
CA VAL A 51 1.82 -7.46 -9.57
C VAL A 51 3.32 -7.22 -9.47
N GLY A 52 3.72 -6.11 -8.84
CA GLY A 52 5.11 -5.71 -8.67
C GLY A 52 5.41 -5.30 -7.23
N GLY A 53 6.17 -6.12 -6.50
CA GLY A 53 6.54 -5.85 -5.11
C GLY A 53 6.54 -7.11 -4.24
N THR A 54 6.25 -6.95 -2.96
CA THR A 54 6.11 -8.07 -2.02
C THR A 54 4.78 -8.80 -2.26
N ASP A 55 4.82 -10.12 -2.44
CA ASP A 55 3.65 -10.93 -2.74
C ASP A 55 2.49 -10.70 -1.73
N PRO A 56 1.32 -10.23 -2.19
CA PRO A 56 0.20 -9.91 -1.32
C PRO A 56 -0.40 -11.16 -0.66
N ARG A 57 -0.31 -12.33 -1.29
CA ARG A 57 -0.87 -13.59 -0.77
C ARG A 57 -0.24 -13.99 0.57
N GLU A 58 1.02 -13.65 0.78
CA GLU A 58 1.76 -14.03 1.98
C GLU A 58 1.66 -13.00 3.11
N LYS A 59 1.64 -11.71 2.75
CA LYS A 59 1.92 -10.62 3.70
C LYS A 59 0.80 -9.59 3.80
N ALA A 60 -0.06 -9.44 2.81
CA ALA A 60 -1.10 -8.40 2.85
C ALA A 60 -2.12 -8.69 3.96
N ARG A 61 -2.47 -7.64 4.71
CA ARG A 61 -3.34 -7.72 5.88
C ARG A 61 -4.08 -6.42 6.12
N ILE A 62 -5.30 -6.50 6.63
CA ILE A 62 -6.11 -5.34 6.98
C ILE A 62 -5.39 -4.45 8.01
N GLU A 63 -4.69 -5.04 8.99
CA GLU A 63 -3.99 -4.30 10.04
C GLU A 63 -2.81 -3.50 9.50
N ILE A 64 -2.13 -4.01 8.45
CA ILE A 64 -1.06 -3.28 7.74
C ILE A 64 -1.66 -2.08 7.03
N GLY A 65 -2.79 -2.29 6.34
CA GLY A 65 -3.53 -1.23 5.65
C GLY A 65 -3.96 -0.11 6.59
N GLN A 66 -4.60 -0.47 7.70
CA GLN A 66 -5.04 0.46 8.73
C GLN A 66 -3.87 1.29 9.28
N LYS A 67 -2.77 0.63 9.68
CA LYS A 67 -1.58 1.30 10.22
C LYS A 67 -0.97 2.26 9.18
N GLY A 68 -0.82 1.81 7.94
CA GLY A 68 -0.25 2.63 6.87
C GLY A 68 -1.11 3.85 6.53
N CYS A 69 -2.44 3.67 6.40
CA CYS A 69 -3.36 4.79 6.16
C CYS A 69 -3.29 5.84 7.28
N ASN A 70 -3.24 5.43 8.54
CA ASN A 70 -3.11 6.35 9.67
C ASN A 70 -1.79 7.14 9.60
N LEU A 71 -0.66 6.47 9.35
CA LEU A 71 0.64 7.13 9.20
C LEU A 71 0.67 8.13 8.03
N ILE A 72 0.05 7.78 6.90
CA ILE A 72 -0.05 8.67 5.74
C ILE A 72 -0.85 9.92 6.11
N VAL A 73 -2.02 9.77 6.72
CA VAL A 73 -2.88 10.90 7.14
C VAL A 73 -2.15 11.79 8.14
N GLU A 74 -1.52 11.21 9.17
CA GLU A 74 -0.73 11.96 10.16
C GLU A 74 0.41 12.74 9.49
N GLY A 75 1.16 12.11 8.59
CA GLY A 75 2.24 12.73 7.85
C GLY A 75 1.78 13.88 6.96
N MET A 76 0.67 13.70 6.24
CA MET A 76 0.07 14.73 5.39
C MET A 76 -0.40 15.93 6.20
N ILE A 77 -1.10 15.71 7.33
CA ILE A 77 -1.54 16.78 8.23
C ILE A 77 -0.34 17.56 8.79
N HIS A 78 0.70 16.85 9.21
CA HIS A 78 1.92 17.49 9.71
C HIS A 78 2.57 18.39 8.66
N GLN A 79 2.74 17.90 7.42
CA GLN A 79 3.33 18.70 6.34
C GLN A 79 2.44 19.88 5.95
N ALA A 80 1.12 19.70 5.88
CA ALA A 80 0.18 20.78 5.58
C ALA A 80 0.29 21.92 6.61
N LYS A 81 0.28 21.59 7.92
CA LYS A 81 0.47 22.58 9.00
C LYS A 81 1.81 23.32 8.88
N LYS A 82 2.89 22.60 8.56
CA LYS A 82 4.22 23.19 8.37
C LYS A 82 4.25 24.17 7.19
N LEU A 83 3.61 23.83 6.07
CA LEU A 83 3.57 24.67 4.87
C LEU A 83 2.70 25.91 5.09
N LEU A 84 1.53 25.78 5.71
CA LEU A 84 0.66 26.91 6.02
C LEU A 84 1.36 27.97 6.90
N LYS A 85 2.11 27.54 7.91
CA LYS A 85 2.92 28.45 8.77
C LYS A 85 4.04 29.20 8.05
N LYS A 86 4.46 28.77 6.85
CA LYS A 86 5.49 29.47 6.07
C LYS A 86 4.93 30.59 5.22
N VAL A 87 3.63 30.57 4.95
CA VAL A 87 2.95 31.52 4.05
C VAL A 87 2.20 32.60 4.84
N MET A 88 1.89 32.33 6.12
CA MET A 88 1.43 33.32 7.10
C MET A 88 2.61 34.04 7.74
#